data_AF-A0AA38TF75-F1
#
_entry.id   AF-A0AA38TF75-F1
#
_cell.length_a   1.000
_cell.length_b   1.000
_cell.length_c   1.000
_cell.angle_alpha   90.00
_cell.angle_beta   90.00
_cell.angle_gamma   90.00
#
_symmetry.space_group_name_H-M   'P 1'
#
loop_
_entity.id
_entity.type
_entity.pdbx_description
1 polymer ?
#
loop_
_entity_poly.entity_id
_entity_poly.type
_entity_poly.pdbx_seq_one_letter_code
_entity_poly.pdbx_strand_id
1 'polypeptide(L)'
;MSIFRRRGSSQQQQEQENPELQSESKVSELKAALGPLSGRNSLYCTDACLRRYLEARNWNVDKAKKMLEETLSWRSTYKPEEIRWHEVAVEGETGKLFRANFHDRVGRTVLILKPGLQNTTSMDNQIKHLVYLMENAMLNLPEGQEEMAWLIDFTGWSFSTNVPVRTARDTINILQDHYPQRLAVAFLYTPPRIFEAFWKIVKYFMDPKTFQKVKFVYPKNKESVELMRSYFDVDNLPTEFGGKATMKYDHEDFSRLMAQDDVKAAKFWGFDEKSASVTTGHAVGATVAPEPA
;
A
#
# COMPACT_ATOMS: atom_id res chain seq x y z
N MET A 1 -67.63 -21.41 -22.13
CA MET A 1 -66.37 -20.85 -22.66
C MET A 1 -66.25 -19.41 -22.19
N SER A 2 -65.46 -19.16 -21.15
CA SER A 2 -65.24 -17.81 -20.61
C SER A 2 -63.95 -17.25 -21.19
N ILE A 3 -64.06 -16.11 -21.88
CA ILE A 3 -62.94 -15.40 -22.51
C ILE A 3 -62.38 -14.42 -21.46
N PHE A 4 -61.31 -14.81 -20.78
CA PHE A 4 -60.53 -13.89 -19.95
C PHE A 4 -59.49 -13.16 -20.80
N ARG A 5 -59.74 -11.86 -20.98
CA ARG A 5 -58.88 -10.90 -21.68
C ARG A 5 -57.63 -10.66 -20.83
N ARG A 6 -56.46 -11.16 -21.27
CA ARG A 6 -55.14 -10.83 -20.70
C ARG A 6 -54.91 -9.32 -20.81
N ARG A 7 -54.82 -8.64 -19.67
CA ARG A 7 -54.34 -7.26 -19.56
C ARG A 7 -52.80 -7.33 -19.51
N GLY A 8 -52.15 -6.65 -20.45
CA GLY A 8 -50.69 -6.65 -20.58
C GLY A 8 -50.00 -6.08 -19.35
N SER A 9 -49.09 -6.85 -18.78
CA SER A 9 -48.07 -6.40 -17.85
C SER A 9 -46.80 -6.09 -18.65
N SER A 10 -46.77 -4.92 -19.27
CA SER A 10 -45.59 -4.41 -19.96
C SER A 10 -45.24 -3.06 -19.34
N GLN A 11 -44.52 -3.12 -18.21
CA GLN A 11 -43.62 -2.09 -17.67
C GLN A 11 -43.09 -2.52 -16.29
N GLN A 12 -42.28 -3.57 -16.26
CA GLN A 12 -41.27 -3.79 -15.22
C GLN A 12 -40.04 -4.36 -15.92
N GLN A 13 -39.46 -3.58 -16.83
CA GLN A 13 -38.04 -3.73 -17.15
C GLN A 13 -37.31 -3.01 -16.02
N GLN A 14 -36.84 -3.77 -15.04
CA GLN A 14 -35.75 -3.31 -14.18
C GLN A 14 -34.58 -3.02 -15.13
N GLU A 15 -34.25 -1.74 -15.30
CA GLU A 15 -32.95 -1.32 -15.84
C GLU A 15 -31.88 -1.97 -14.96
N GLN A 16 -31.27 -3.04 -15.46
CA GLN A 16 -29.95 -3.45 -14.97
C GLN A 16 -28.99 -2.38 -15.46
N GLU A 17 -28.88 -1.29 -14.70
CA GLU A 17 -27.86 -0.27 -14.92
C GLU A 17 -26.48 -0.95 -14.97
N ASN A 18 -25.67 -0.58 -15.97
CA ASN A 18 -24.32 -1.09 -16.14
C ASN A 18 -23.50 -0.83 -14.85
N PRO A 19 -22.94 -1.85 -14.17
CA PRO A 19 -22.15 -1.69 -12.95
C PRO A 19 -20.99 -0.69 -13.07
N GLU A 20 -20.42 -0.55 -14.27
CA GLU A 20 -19.35 0.43 -14.53
C GLU A 20 -19.89 1.87 -14.47
N LEU A 21 -21.03 2.14 -15.10
CA LEU A 21 -21.69 3.45 -15.06
C LEU A 21 -22.10 3.84 -13.63
N GLN A 22 -22.60 2.87 -12.85
CA GLN A 22 -22.92 3.09 -11.43
C GLN A 22 -21.66 3.45 -10.62
N SER A 23 -20.54 2.79 -10.91
CA SER A 23 -19.27 3.05 -10.23
C SER A 23 -18.72 4.44 -10.55
N GLU A 24 -18.74 4.85 -11.81
CA GLU A 24 -18.30 6.18 -12.25
C GLU A 24 -19.18 7.30 -11.68
N SER A 25 -20.49 7.06 -11.62
CA SER A 25 -21.45 7.96 -10.98
C SER A 25 -21.10 8.16 -9.50
N LYS A 26 -20.81 7.08 -8.76
CA LYS A 26 -20.42 7.15 -7.34
C LYS A 26 -19.08 7.86 -7.11
N VAL A 27 -18.10 7.69 -8.01
CA VAL A 27 -16.84 8.45 -7.96
C VAL A 27 -17.11 9.95 -8.15
N SER A 28 -17.97 10.30 -9.10
CA SER A 28 -18.36 11.69 -9.37
C SER A 28 -19.12 12.32 -8.19
N GLU A 29 -20.03 11.57 -7.58
CA GLU A 29 -20.77 11.97 -6.37
C GLU A 29 -19.80 12.24 -5.20
N LEU A 30 -18.83 11.35 -4.97
CA LEU A 30 -17.81 11.53 -3.94
C LEU A 30 -16.92 12.75 -4.21
N LYS A 31 -16.48 12.96 -5.46
CA LYS A 31 -15.73 14.18 -5.85
C LYS A 31 -16.52 15.45 -5.52
N ALA A 32 -17.80 15.49 -5.91
CA ALA A 32 -18.66 16.63 -5.63
C ALA A 32 -18.83 16.85 -4.12
N ALA A 33 -18.98 15.78 -3.34
CA ALA A 33 -19.15 15.85 -1.89
C ALA A 33 -17.89 16.30 -1.15
N LEU A 34 -16.68 16.00 -1.66
CA LEU A 34 -15.40 16.49 -1.14
C LEU A 34 -15.17 17.97 -1.44
N GLY A 35 -15.77 18.48 -2.52
CA GLY A 35 -15.55 19.83 -3.00
C GLY A 35 -14.17 20.01 -3.66
N PRO A 36 -13.76 21.25 -3.97
CA PRO A 36 -12.49 21.51 -4.62
C PRO A 36 -11.32 21.16 -3.70
N LEU A 37 -10.43 20.28 -4.17
CA LEU A 37 -9.17 19.93 -3.53
C LEU A 37 -8.02 20.74 -4.13
N SER A 38 -7.00 21.03 -3.32
CA SER A 38 -5.82 21.78 -3.75
C SER A 38 -4.52 21.13 -3.28
N GLY A 39 -3.40 21.53 -3.93
CA GLY A 39 -2.06 21.08 -3.58
C GLY A 39 -1.90 19.56 -3.62
N ARG A 40 -1.31 18.99 -2.57
CA ARG A 40 -1.07 17.54 -2.48
C ARG A 40 -2.36 16.72 -2.41
N ASN A 41 -3.45 17.29 -1.88
CA ASN A 41 -4.71 16.56 -1.77
C ASN A 41 -5.33 16.32 -3.15
N SER A 42 -5.20 17.26 -4.10
CA SER A 42 -5.68 17.03 -5.47
C SER A 42 -4.84 16.01 -6.23
N LEU A 43 -3.54 15.89 -5.92
CA LEU A 43 -2.68 14.84 -6.48
C LEU A 43 -3.00 13.45 -5.89
N TYR A 44 -3.27 13.37 -4.59
CA TYR A 44 -3.59 12.11 -3.92
C TYR A 44 -4.97 11.56 -4.28
N CYS A 45 -5.98 12.42 -4.40
CA CYS A 45 -7.38 12.05 -4.61
C CYS A 45 -7.73 11.79 -6.09
N THR A 46 -6.97 10.93 -6.76
CA THR A 46 -7.28 10.44 -8.11
C THR A 46 -8.57 9.61 -8.13
N ASP A 47 -9.17 9.39 -9.30
CA ASP A 47 -10.37 8.55 -9.46
C ASP A 47 -10.16 7.14 -8.91
N ALA A 48 -8.98 6.57 -9.15
CA ALA A 48 -8.60 5.27 -8.62
C ALA A 48 -8.50 5.30 -7.08
N CYS A 49 -8.00 6.40 -6.50
CA CYS A 49 -8.02 6.63 -5.06
C CYS A 49 -9.45 6.64 -4.52
N LEU A 50 -10.32 7.48 -5.07
CA LEU A 50 -11.71 7.59 -4.65
C LEU A 50 -12.45 6.25 -4.74
N ARG A 51 -12.21 5.47 -5.80
CA ARG A 51 -12.76 4.13 -5.97
C ARG A 51 -12.38 3.18 -4.83
N ARG A 52 -11.11 3.19 -4.38
CA ARG A 52 -10.69 2.34 -3.24
C ARG A 52 -11.42 2.68 -1.95
N TYR A 53 -11.61 3.97 -1.67
CA TYR A 53 -12.36 4.41 -0.48
C TYR A 53 -13.85 4.03 -0.57
N LEU A 54 -14.45 4.14 -1.76
CA LEU A 54 -15.81 3.66 -2.01
C LEU A 54 -15.92 2.15 -1.79
N GLU A 55 -15.04 1.35 -2.40
CA GLU A 55 -15.03 -0.10 -2.24
C GLU A 55 -14.86 -0.52 -0.78
N ALA A 56 -13.93 0.11 -0.06
CA ALA A 56 -13.71 -0.14 1.37
C ALA A 56 -14.90 0.21 2.27
N ARG A 57 -15.88 0.98 1.75
CA ARG A 57 -17.10 1.37 2.46
C ARG A 57 -18.36 0.91 1.72
N ASN A 58 -18.26 -0.16 0.92
CA ASN A 58 -19.38 -0.78 0.20
C ASN A 58 -20.16 0.24 -0.66
N TRP A 59 -19.43 1.11 -1.35
CA TRP A 59 -19.94 2.16 -2.24
C TRP A 59 -20.86 3.18 -1.55
N ASN A 60 -20.78 3.29 -0.22
CA ASN A 60 -21.46 4.35 0.53
C ASN A 60 -20.62 5.64 0.51
N VAL A 61 -21.15 6.67 -0.15
CA VAL A 61 -20.43 7.94 -0.39
C VAL A 61 -20.10 8.67 0.90
N ASP A 62 -21.04 8.80 1.84
CA ASP A 62 -20.80 9.52 3.10
C ASP A 62 -19.71 8.85 3.95
N LYS A 63 -19.74 7.52 4.05
CA LYS A 63 -18.71 6.75 4.79
C LYS A 63 -17.36 6.81 4.10
N ALA A 64 -17.33 6.74 2.77
CA ALA A 64 -16.10 6.86 1.99
C ALA A 64 -15.49 8.26 2.12
N LYS A 65 -16.32 9.31 2.01
CA LYS A 65 -15.93 10.70 2.24
C LYS A 65 -15.30 10.87 3.62
N LYS A 66 -15.99 10.45 4.68
CA LYS A 66 -15.48 10.55 6.05
C LYS A 66 -14.11 9.88 6.21
N MET A 67 -13.97 8.65 5.73
CA MET A 67 -12.71 7.91 5.80
C MET A 67 -11.58 8.60 5.02
N LEU A 68 -11.89 9.16 3.85
CA LEU A 68 -10.93 9.90 3.05
C LEU A 68 -10.52 11.22 3.72
N GLU A 69 -11.45 11.98 4.28
CA GLU A 69 -11.16 13.20 5.04
C GLU A 69 -10.27 12.90 6.27
N GLU A 70 -10.54 11.81 6.98
CA GLU A 70 -9.69 11.31 8.07
C GLU A 70 -8.28 10.96 7.57
N THR A 71 -8.16 10.34 6.40
CA THR A 71 -6.86 10.07 5.77
C THR A 71 -6.16 11.37 5.39
N LEU A 72 -6.84 12.33 4.75
CA LEU A 72 -6.22 13.61 4.37
C LEU A 72 -5.73 14.39 5.60
N SER A 73 -6.49 14.35 6.69
CA SER A 73 -6.07 14.90 7.99
C SER A 73 -4.83 14.18 8.54
N TRP A 74 -4.83 12.85 8.54
CA TRP A 74 -3.67 12.06 8.92
C TRP A 74 -2.44 12.36 8.06
N ARG A 75 -2.58 12.44 6.73
CA ARG A 75 -1.47 12.79 5.82
C ARG A 75 -0.94 14.19 6.08
N SER A 76 -1.81 15.15 6.40
CA SER A 76 -1.38 16.52 6.72
C SER A 76 -0.50 16.61 7.97
N THR A 77 -0.67 15.67 8.91
CA THR A 77 0.03 15.64 10.20
C THR A 77 1.20 14.66 10.19
N TYR A 78 0.99 13.42 9.75
CA TYR A 78 1.98 12.35 9.69
C TYR A 78 2.95 12.51 8.51
N LYS A 79 2.49 13.11 7.40
CA LYS A 79 3.27 13.43 6.19
C LYS A 79 4.05 12.24 5.63
N PRO A 80 3.38 11.12 5.30
CA PRO A 80 4.05 9.92 4.82
C PRO A 80 4.88 10.18 3.55
N GLU A 81 4.46 11.11 2.69
CA GLU A 81 5.20 11.52 1.50
C GLU A 81 6.50 12.32 1.78
N GLU A 82 6.67 12.87 2.99
CA GLU A 82 7.87 13.62 3.39
C GLU A 82 8.92 12.71 4.04
N ILE A 83 8.59 11.45 4.38
CA ILE A 83 9.55 10.51 4.96
C ILE A 83 10.65 10.19 3.93
N ARG A 84 11.90 10.18 4.38
CA ARG A 84 13.08 9.86 3.57
C ARG A 84 13.81 8.64 4.09
N TRP A 85 14.54 7.98 3.19
CA TRP A 85 15.22 6.72 3.50
C TRP A 85 16.17 6.84 4.69
N HIS A 86 16.96 7.92 4.77
CA HIS A 86 17.93 8.11 5.86
C HIS A 86 17.30 8.15 7.25
N GLU A 87 16.00 8.48 7.38
CA GLU A 87 15.29 8.50 8.65
C GLU A 87 14.89 7.10 9.14
N VAL A 88 14.83 6.12 8.22
CA VAL A 88 14.32 4.76 8.49
C VAL A 88 15.30 3.66 8.08
N ALA A 89 16.46 4.00 7.50
CA ALA A 89 17.43 3.05 6.95
C ALA A 89 17.87 1.99 7.97
N VAL A 90 18.03 2.38 9.25
CA VAL A 90 18.39 1.46 10.35
C VAL A 90 17.39 0.30 10.50
N GLU A 91 16.11 0.53 10.19
CA GLU A 91 15.07 -0.50 10.23
C GLU A 91 15.23 -1.52 9.09
N GLY A 92 15.91 -1.14 8.00
CA GLY A 92 16.15 -1.96 6.83
C GLY A 92 17.44 -2.78 6.86
N GLU A 93 18.37 -2.54 7.80
CA GLU A 93 19.73 -3.14 7.78
C GLU A 93 19.74 -4.67 7.64
N THR A 94 18.75 -5.36 8.22
CA THR A 94 18.64 -6.82 8.17
C THR A 94 17.76 -7.36 7.05
N GLY A 95 17.11 -6.49 6.26
CA GLY A 95 16.14 -6.92 5.25
C GLY A 95 14.86 -7.50 5.86
N LYS A 96 14.47 -7.08 7.06
CA LYS A 96 13.23 -7.54 7.73
C LYS A 96 11.95 -7.10 7.00
N LEU A 97 12.03 -6.02 6.24
CA LEU A 97 10.96 -5.52 5.38
C LEU A 97 11.61 -4.72 4.25
N PHE A 98 11.30 -5.05 3.00
CA PHE A 98 11.84 -4.36 1.83
C PHE A 98 10.94 -4.56 0.59
N ARG A 99 11.11 -3.69 -0.40
CA ARG A 99 10.49 -3.87 -1.73
C ARG A 99 11.36 -4.79 -2.57
N ALA A 100 10.76 -5.84 -3.12
CA ALA A 100 11.46 -6.74 -4.02
C ALA A 100 11.82 -6.04 -5.34
N ASN A 101 12.88 -6.51 -6.00
CA ASN A 101 13.29 -6.06 -7.34
C ASN A 101 12.59 -6.85 -8.46
N PHE A 102 11.65 -7.73 -8.11
CA PHE A 102 10.82 -8.48 -9.04
C PHE A 102 9.34 -8.16 -8.79
N HIS A 103 8.51 -8.52 -9.76
CA HIS A 103 7.08 -8.34 -9.72
C HIS A 103 6.37 -9.68 -9.76
N ASP A 104 5.10 -9.69 -9.38
CA ASP A 104 4.24 -10.82 -9.69
C ASP A 104 3.88 -10.85 -11.18
N ARG A 105 3.16 -11.89 -11.61
CA ARG A 105 2.81 -12.11 -13.03
C ARG A 105 1.95 -11.01 -13.66
N VAL A 106 1.30 -10.17 -12.85
CA VAL A 106 0.49 -9.05 -13.33
C VAL A 106 1.17 -7.69 -13.09
N GLY A 107 2.46 -7.71 -12.76
CA GLY A 107 3.29 -6.51 -12.62
C GLY A 107 3.15 -5.79 -11.28
N ARG A 108 2.46 -6.37 -10.28
CA ARG A 108 2.33 -5.72 -8.96
C ARG A 108 3.69 -5.68 -8.26
N THR A 109 3.98 -4.53 -7.64
CA THR A 109 5.11 -4.43 -6.72
C THR A 109 4.94 -5.43 -5.57
N VAL A 110 6.05 -6.01 -5.14
CA VAL A 110 6.09 -7.03 -4.09
C VAL A 110 6.79 -6.47 -2.85
N LEU A 111 6.11 -6.50 -1.71
CA LEU A 111 6.73 -6.25 -0.40
C LEU A 111 7.10 -7.59 0.24
N ILE A 112 8.34 -7.71 0.71
CA ILE A 112 8.83 -8.89 1.41
C ILE A 112 9.02 -8.55 2.88
N LEU A 113 8.35 -9.28 3.76
CA LEU A 113 8.42 -9.16 5.20
C LEU A 113 9.07 -10.42 5.76
N LYS A 114 10.10 -10.27 6.58
CA LYS A 114 10.80 -11.35 7.28
C LYS A 114 10.81 -11.07 8.78
N PRO A 115 9.72 -11.37 9.51
CA PRO A 115 9.62 -11.09 10.94
C PRO A 115 10.74 -11.72 11.80
N GLY A 116 11.35 -12.82 11.35
CA GLY A 116 12.49 -13.45 12.01
C GLY A 116 13.79 -12.62 11.98
N LEU A 117 13.85 -11.55 11.18
CA LEU A 117 15.02 -10.67 11.03
C LEU A 117 14.87 -9.34 11.78
N GLN A 118 13.97 -9.26 12.77
CA GLN A 118 13.79 -8.06 13.59
C GLN A 118 15.10 -7.61 14.24
N ASN A 119 15.48 -6.34 14.05
CA ASN A 119 16.75 -5.78 14.50
C ASN A 119 16.63 -4.57 15.44
N THR A 120 15.43 -3.98 15.56
CA THR A 120 15.21 -2.78 16.38
C THR A 120 14.08 -2.99 17.39
N THR A 121 13.98 -2.06 18.35
CA THR A 121 12.96 -2.07 19.42
C THR A 121 11.99 -0.91 19.36
N SER A 122 12.27 0.13 18.56
CA SER A 122 11.39 1.30 18.42
C SER A 122 10.19 0.96 17.54
N MET A 123 9.01 0.81 18.15
CA MET A 123 7.78 0.48 17.44
C MET A 123 7.35 1.61 16.49
N ASP A 124 7.56 2.87 16.88
CA ASP A 124 7.24 4.03 16.06
C ASP A 124 8.11 4.09 14.80
N ASN A 125 9.41 3.79 14.93
CA ASN A 125 10.30 3.70 13.77
C ASN A 125 9.94 2.52 12.85
N GLN A 126 9.52 1.39 13.41
CA GLN A 126 9.06 0.24 12.63
C GLN A 126 7.80 0.57 11.83
N ILE A 127 6.84 1.26 12.44
CA ILE A 127 5.64 1.75 11.75
C ILE A 127 6.03 2.78 10.67
N LYS A 128 6.93 3.71 10.99
CA LYS A 128 7.42 4.71 10.03
C LYS A 128 8.10 4.05 8.83
N HIS A 129 8.92 3.02 9.05
CA HIS A 129 9.56 2.24 7.99
C HIS A 129 8.54 1.49 7.12
N LEU A 130 7.52 0.88 7.73
CA LEU A 130 6.42 0.26 7.00
C LEU A 130 5.68 1.27 6.12
N VAL A 131 5.31 2.42 6.69
CA VAL A 131 4.63 3.49 5.95
C VAL A 131 5.50 4.00 4.79
N TYR A 132 6.78 4.23 5.03
CA TYR A 132 7.74 4.61 4.00
C TYR A 132 7.76 3.60 2.84
N LEU A 133 7.86 2.29 3.15
CA LEU A 133 7.90 1.26 2.12
C LEU A 133 6.55 1.05 1.42
N MET A 134 5.43 1.32 2.09
CA MET A 134 4.11 1.36 1.47
C MET A 134 4.00 2.48 0.43
N GLU A 135 4.37 3.71 0.78
CA GLU A 135 4.37 4.84 -0.17
C GLU A 135 5.35 4.60 -1.32
N ASN A 136 6.54 4.06 -1.02
CA ASN A 136 7.55 3.70 -2.01
C ASN A 136 7.05 2.63 -2.99
N ALA A 137 6.35 1.61 -2.49
CA ALA A 137 5.79 0.56 -3.32
C ALA A 137 4.61 1.05 -4.16
N MET A 138 3.75 1.93 -3.62
CA MET A 138 2.69 2.61 -4.38
C MET A 138 3.25 3.45 -5.53
N LEU A 139 4.34 4.19 -5.31
CA LEU A 139 5.01 5.01 -6.32
C LEU A 139 5.60 4.18 -7.49
N ASN A 140 5.78 2.87 -7.28
CA ASN A 140 6.40 1.95 -8.22
C ASN A 140 5.42 0.89 -8.75
N LEU A 141 4.12 1.09 -8.54
CA LEU A 141 3.10 0.33 -9.26
C LEU A 141 3.06 0.72 -10.75
N PRO A 142 2.77 -0.23 -11.65
CA PRO A 142 2.45 0.08 -13.04
C PRO A 142 1.23 1.00 -13.15
N GLU A 143 1.14 1.72 -14.28
CA GLU A 143 -0.06 2.52 -14.59
C GLU A 143 -1.32 1.64 -14.58
N GLY A 144 -2.38 2.13 -13.92
CA GLY A 144 -3.64 1.41 -13.76
C GLY A 144 -3.63 0.30 -12.70
N GLN A 145 -2.51 0.08 -11.99
CA GLN A 145 -2.43 -0.85 -10.86
C GLN A 145 -2.47 -0.09 -9.53
N GLU A 146 -3.28 -0.57 -8.58
CA GLU A 146 -3.45 0.05 -7.27
C GLU A 146 -3.11 -0.88 -6.08
N GLU A 147 -2.96 -2.18 -6.34
CA GLU A 147 -2.70 -3.18 -5.32
C GLU A 147 -1.27 -3.73 -5.41
N MET A 148 -0.76 -4.20 -4.27
CA MET A 148 0.56 -4.80 -4.10
C MET A 148 0.45 -6.26 -3.61
N ALA A 149 1.44 -7.07 -3.93
CA ALA A 149 1.57 -8.42 -3.38
C ALA A 149 2.52 -8.41 -2.16
N TRP A 150 2.18 -9.19 -1.14
CA TRP A 150 2.99 -9.30 0.08
C TRP A 150 3.50 -10.74 0.22
N LEU A 151 4.79 -10.90 0.46
CA LEU A 151 5.43 -12.16 0.80
C LEU A 151 5.95 -12.07 2.24
N ILE A 152 5.36 -12.86 3.14
CA ILE A 152 5.68 -12.82 4.57
C ILE A 152 6.37 -14.15 4.93
N ASP A 153 7.69 -14.11 5.07
CA ASP A 153 8.53 -15.27 5.42
C ASP A 153 8.68 -15.42 6.93
N PHE A 154 8.08 -16.47 7.47
CA PHE A 154 8.18 -16.82 8.89
C PHE A 154 9.39 -17.70 9.21
N THR A 155 10.30 -17.93 8.26
CA THR A 155 11.56 -18.63 8.54
C THR A 155 12.35 -17.88 9.61
N GLY A 156 12.76 -18.59 10.66
CA GLY A 156 13.48 -17.99 11.79
C GLY A 156 12.59 -17.20 12.77
N TRP A 157 11.29 -17.07 12.51
CA TRP A 157 10.37 -16.42 13.45
C TRP A 157 10.26 -17.24 14.75
N SER A 158 10.21 -16.54 15.87
CA SER A 158 9.98 -17.12 17.20
C SER A 158 9.07 -16.22 18.05
N PHE A 159 8.64 -16.73 19.20
CA PHE A 159 7.86 -15.91 20.14
C PHE A 159 8.64 -14.72 20.72
N SER A 160 9.99 -14.76 20.71
CA SER A 160 10.81 -13.64 21.18
C SER A 160 10.98 -12.52 20.15
N THR A 161 10.72 -12.80 18.86
CA THR A 161 10.70 -11.81 17.78
C THR A 161 9.29 -11.31 17.47
N ASN A 162 8.34 -11.50 18.39
CA ASN A 162 6.95 -11.11 18.17
C ASN A 162 6.73 -9.61 18.27
N VAL A 163 5.89 -9.11 17.36
CA VAL A 163 5.35 -7.76 17.44
C VAL A 163 4.38 -7.70 18.63
N PRO A 164 4.55 -6.75 19.57
CA PRO A 164 3.60 -6.55 20.65
C PRO A 164 2.18 -6.33 20.12
N VAL A 165 1.16 -6.84 20.82
CA VAL A 165 -0.26 -6.74 20.39
C VAL A 165 -0.67 -5.29 20.10
N ARG A 166 -0.16 -4.34 20.90
CA ARG A 166 -0.41 -2.91 20.67
C ARG A 166 0.13 -2.45 19.32
N THR A 167 1.39 -2.71 19.02
CA THR A 167 2.01 -2.35 17.73
C THR A 167 1.32 -3.02 16.56
N ALA A 168 0.92 -4.29 16.71
CA ALA A 168 0.14 -4.99 15.70
C ALA A 168 -1.21 -4.31 15.44
N ARG A 169 -1.91 -3.87 16.50
CA ARG A 169 -3.15 -3.11 16.38
C ARG A 169 -2.92 -1.76 15.71
N ASP A 170 -1.91 -1.00 16.12
CA ASP A 170 -1.60 0.31 15.56
C ASP A 170 -1.25 0.20 14.06
N THR A 171 -0.50 -0.84 13.67
CA THR A 171 -0.21 -1.18 12.28
C THR A 171 -1.49 -1.50 11.50
N ILE A 172 -2.36 -2.35 12.05
CA ILE A 172 -3.63 -2.71 11.41
C ILE A 172 -4.50 -1.48 11.20
N ASN A 173 -4.61 -0.60 12.20
CA ASN A 173 -5.39 0.63 12.11
C ASN A 173 -4.87 1.53 10.98
N ILE A 174 -3.56 1.77 10.91
CA ILE A 174 -2.97 2.56 9.81
C ILE A 174 -3.29 1.94 8.44
N LEU A 175 -3.10 0.64 8.28
CA LEU A 175 -3.35 -0.04 7.00
C LEU A 175 -4.84 -0.02 6.61
N GLN A 176 -5.74 -0.24 7.57
CA GLN A 176 -7.18 -0.29 7.32
C GLN A 176 -7.79 1.09 7.11
N ASP A 177 -7.33 2.10 7.85
CA ASP A 177 -7.92 3.43 7.85
C ASP A 177 -7.34 4.35 6.77
N HIS A 178 -6.06 4.16 6.42
CA HIS A 178 -5.34 5.08 5.51
C HIS A 178 -4.84 4.44 4.22
N TYR A 179 -4.79 3.11 4.14
CA TYR A 179 -4.37 2.37 2.92
C TYR A 179 -5.44 1.36 2.43
N PRO A 180 -6.71 1.77 2.29
CA PRO A 180 -7.77 0.86 1.86
C PRO A 180 -7.48 0.25 0.49
N GLN A 181 -7.82 -1.03 0.35
CA GLN A 181 -7.72 -1.77 -0.93
C GLN A 181 -6.33 -1.71 -1.58
N ARG A 182 -5.25 -1.71 -0.78
CA ARG A 182 -3.86 -1.78 -1.29
C ARG A 182 -3.28 -3.18 -1.34
N LEU A 183 -3.84 -4.13 -0.60
CA LEU A 183 -3.37 -5.51 -0.58
C LEU A 183 -4.07 -6.32 -1.66
N ALA A 184 -3.33 -6.86 -2.61
CA ALA A 184 -3.87 -7.75 -3.65
C ALA A 184 -3.89 -9.21 -3.17
N VAL A 185 -2.77 -9.64 -2.60
CA VAL A 185 -2.56 -10.99 -2.06
C VAL A 185 -1.45 -10.94 -1.02
N ALA A 186 -1.58 -11.71 0.06
CA ALA A 186 -0.54 -11.95 1.05
C ALA A 186 -0.22 -13.44 1.11
N PHE A 187 1.02 -13.81 0.82
CA PHE A 187 1.52 -15.16 1.01
C PHE A 187 2.26 -15.26 2.34
N LEU A 188 1.73 -16.06 3.25
CA LEU A 188 2.38 -16.46 4.49
C LEU A 188 3.24 -17.69 4.17
N TYR A 189 4.56 -17.52 4.11
CA TYR A 189 5.51 -18.58 3.80
C TYR A 189 6.08 -19.20 5.07
N THR A 190 5.94 -20.52 5.18
CA THR A 190 6.30 -21.33 6.36
C THR A 190 5.76 -20.77 7.69
N PRO A 191 4.50 -20.30 7.77
CA PRO A 191 3.98 -19.76 9.02
C PRO A 191 3.81 -20.87 10.07
N PRO A 192 4.01 -20.57 11.36
CA PRO A 192 3.74 -21.51 12.43
C PRO A 192 2.30 -22.04 12.35
N ARG A 193 2.09 -23.34 12.59
CA ARG A 193 0.76 -24.00 12.41
C ARG A 193 -0.39 -23.34 13.19
N ILE A 194 -0.09 -22.64 14.28
CA ILE A 194 -1.09 -21.88 15.03
C ILE A 194 -1.79 -20.80 14.18
N PHE A 195 -1.10 -20.24 13.18
CA PHE A 195 -1.67 -19.22 12.29
C PHE A 195 -2.79 -19.78 11.40
N GLU A 196 -2.68 -21.00 10.90
CA GLU A 196 -3.77 -21.63 10.14
C GLU A 196 -5.00 -21.89 11.02
N ALA A 197 -4.78 -22.36 12.26
CA ALA A 197 -5.84 -22.59 13.21
C ALA A 197 -6.59 -21.29 13.52
N PHE A 198 -5.84 -20.21 13.78
CA PHE A 198 -6.41 -18.87 13.96
C PHE A 198 -7.16 -18.38 12.71
N TRP A 199 -6.58 -18.56 11.51
CA TRP A 199 -7.20 -18.11 10.26
C TRP A 199 -8.54 -18.78 9.99
N LYS A 200 -8.69 -20.08 10.34
CA LYS A 200 -9.97 -20.80 10.24
C LYS A 200 -11.08 -20.18 11.12
N ILE A 201 -10.73 -19.47 12.18
CA ILE A 201 -11.67 -18.76 13.06
C ILE A 201 -11.99 -17.37 12.46
N VAL A 202 -10.96 -16.65 12.00
CA VAL A 202 -11.09 -15.30 11.40
C VAL A 202 -12.08 -15.27 10.24
N LYS A 203 -12.21 -16.36 9.47
CA LYS A 203 -13.13 -16.45 8.33
C LYS A 203 -14.59 -16.09 8.63
N TYR A 204 -15.04 -16.22 9.88
CA TYR A 204 -16.42 -15.90 10.27
C TYR A 204 -16.63 -14.41 10.60
N PHE A 205 -15.54 -13.65 10.78
CA PHE A 205 -15.56 -12.25 11.20
C PHE A 205 -15.01 -11.31 10.14
N MET A 206 -14.45 -11.85 9.05
CA MET A 206 -13.80 -11.10 7.98
C MET A 206 -14.63 -11.18 6.70
N ASP A 207 -14.65 -10.07 5.94
CA ASP A 207 -15.23 -10.05 4.61
C ASP A 207 -14.60 -11.15 3.72
N PRO A 208 -15.40 -11.94 2.95
CA PRO A 208 -14.89 -13.03 2.14
C PRO A 208 -13.80 -12.63 1.13
N LYS A 209 -13.86 -11.44 0.52
CA LYS A 209 -12.83 -10.99 -0.42
C LYS A 209 -11.51 -10.78 0.32
N THR A 210 -11.56 -10.13 1.47
CA THR A 210 -10.38 -9.90 2.32
C THR A 210 -9.79 -11.22 2.82
N PHE A 211 -10.63 -12.16 3.24
CA PHE A 211 -10.20 -13.48 3.69
C PHE A 211 -9.46 -14.27 2.60
N GLN A 212 -9.94 -14.20 1.35
CA GLN A 212 -9.35 -14.89 0.21
C GLN A 212 -7.99 -14.32 -0.22
N LYS A 213 -7.64 -13.09 0.18
CA LYS A 213 -6.34 -12.47 -0.16
C LYS A 213 -5.17 -13.14 0.57
N VAL A 214 -5.39 -13.84 1.68
CA VAL A 214 -4.32 -14.51 2.44
C VAL A 214 -4.15 -15.96 2.01
N LYS A 215 -2.92 -16.33 1.61
CA LYS A 215 -2.53 -17.67 1.15
C LYS A 215 -1.44 -18.22 2.05
N PHE A 216 -1.52 -19.51 2.37
CA PHE A 216 -0.51 -20.22 3.16
C PHE A 216 0.36 -21.05 2.24
N VAL A 217 1.68 -20.95 2.38
CA VAL A 217 2.66 -21.69 1.57
C VAL A 217 3.59 -22.48 2.46
N TYR A 218 3.66 -23.79 2.21
CA TYR A 218 4.56 -24.70 2.88
C TYR A 218 5.46 -25.38 1.84
N PRO A 219 6.80 -25.28 1.95
CA PRO A 219 7.72 -25.76 0.90
C PRO A 219 7.58 -27.25 0.57
N LYS A 220 7.13 -28.05 1.54
CA LYS A 220 6.91 -29.51 1.40
C LYS A 220 5.52 -29.87 0.87
N ASN A 221 4.62 -28.91 0.73
CA ASN A 221 3.28 -29.10 0.19
C ASN A 221 3.23 -28.63 -1.27
N LYS A 222 3.12 -29.59 -2.20
CA LYS A 222 3.14 -29.34 -3.65
C LYS A 222 2.04 -28.38 -4.12
N GLU A 223 0.82 -28.50 -3.58
CA GLU A 223 -0.31 -27.64 -3.97
C GLU A 223 -0.06 -26.19 -3.58
N SER A 224 0.47 -25.95 -2.37
CA SER A 224 0.77 -24.59 -1.91
C SER A 224 1.92 -23.94 -2.67
N VAL A 225 2.90 -24.74 -3.11
CA VAL A 225 3.99 -24.28 -3.98
C VAL A 225 3.44 -23.94 -5.37
N GLU A 226 2.57 -24.76 -5.93
CA GLU A 226 1.95 -24.48 -7.23
C GLU A 226 1.07 -23.23 -7.18
N LEU A 227 0.35 -23.02 -6.06
CA LEU A 227 -0.37 -21.78 -5.82
C LEU A 227 0.55 -20.55 -5.81
N MET A 228 1.75 -20.63 -5.21
CA MET A 228 2.72 -19.54 -5.29
C MET A 228 3.16 -19.27 -6.74
N ARG A 229 3.40 -20.33 -7.51
CA ARG A 229 3.84 -20.26 -8.92
C ARG A 229 2.78 -19.71 -9.87
N SER A 230 1.50 -19.84 -9.54
CA SER A 230 0.43 -19.22 -10.33
C SER A 230 0.38 -17.70 -10.20
N TYR A 231 1.01 -17.14 -9.16
CA TYR A 231 1.13 -15.69 -8.96
C TYR A 231 2.49 -15.14 -9.37
N PHE A 232 3.56 -15.91 -9.24
CA PHE A 232 4.93 -15.45 -9.53
C PHE A 232 5.59 -16.25 -10.63
N ASP A 233 6.40 -15.56 -11.45
CA ASP A 233 7.28 -16.24 -12.40
C ASP A 233 8.39 -16.97 -11.64
N VAL A 234 8.56 -18.26 -11.92
CA VAL A 234 9.52 -19.14 -11.24
C VAL A 234 10.95 -18.68 -11.47
N ASP A 235 11.23 -18.11 -12.65
CA ASP A 235 12.58 -17.67 -13.00
C ASP A 235 12.96 -16.36 -12.27
N ASN A 236 11.97 -15.58 -11.83
CA ASN A 236 12.17 -14.33 -11.07
C ASN A 236 11.94 -14.51 -9.56
N LEU A 237 11.18 -15.52 -9.14
CA LEU A 237 10.91 -15.79 -7.74
C LEU A 237 12.18 -16.31 -7.05
N PRO A 238 12.53 -15.79 -5.86
CA PRO A 238 13.69 -16.27 -5.12
C PRO A 238 13.64 -17.77 -4.78
N THR A 239 14.79 -18.43 -4.76
CA THR A 239 14.93 -19.83 -4.36
C THR A 239 14.39 -20.11 -2.96
N GLU A 240 14.53 -19.14 -2.03
CA GLU A 240 13.95 -19.21 -0.68
C GLU A 240 12.43 -19.35 -0.68
N PHE A 241 11.74 -18.90 -1.74
CA PHE A 241 10.29 -19.02 -1.95
C PHE A 241 9.91 -20.13 -2.95
N GLY A 242 10.85 -20.98 -3.34
CA GLY A 242 10.61 -22.11 -4.26
C GLY A 242 10.74 -21.78 -5.76
N GLY A 243 11.32 -20.63 -6.10
CA GLY A 243 11.70 -20.25 -7.46
C GLY A 243 13.14 -20.64 -7.83
N LYS A 244 13.69 -19.96 -8.85
CA LYS A 244 15.06 -20.19 -9.36
C LYS A 244 15.97 -18.96 -9.24
N ALA A 245 15.42 -17.78 -8.95
CA ALA A 245 16.23 -16.57 -8.83
C ALA A 245 17.06 -16.63 -7.55
N THR A 246 18.28 -16.12 -7.62
CA THR A 246 19.06 -15.83 -6.41
C THR A 246 18.71 -14.42 -5.96
N MET A 247 18.13 -14.28 -4.77
CA MET A 247 17.92 -12.99 -4.14
C MET A 247 18.68 -12.98 -2.83
N LYS A 248 19.62 -12.06 -2.71
CA LYS A 248 20.26 -11.71 -1.45
C LYS A 248 19.92 -10.26 -1.18
N TYR A 249 19.31 -9.99 -0.04
CA TYR A 249 19.14 -8.60 0.40
C TYR A 249 20.54 -8.02 0.62
N ASP A 250 20.83 -6.94 -0.09
CA ASP A 250 22.01 -6.12 0.09
C ASP A 250 21.55 -4.73 0.51
N HIS A 251 21.92 -4.33 1.72
CA HIS A 251 21.42 -3.09 2.33
C HIS A 251 21.91 -1.85 1.58
N GLU A 252 23.13 -1.89 1.02
CA GLU A 252 23.70 -0.76 0.29
C GLU A 252 23.02 -0.60 -1.07
N ASP A 253 22.83 -1.70 -1.79
CA ASP A 253 22.10 -1.69 -3.07
C ASP A 253 20.66 -1.23 -2.89
N PHE A 254 19.99 -1.74 -1.85
CA PHE A 254 18.64 -1.31 -1.50
C PHE A 254 18.60 0.17 -1.10
N SER A 255 19.57 0.64 -0.32
CA SER A 255 19.67 2.04 0.09
C SER A 255 19.83 2.98 -1.10
N ARG A 256 20.65 2.61 -2.10
CA ARG A 256 20.78 3.39 -3.33
C ARG A 256 19.47 3.45 -4.12
N LEU A 257 18.74 2.34 -4.20
CA LEU A 257 17.41 2.31 -4.82
C LEU A 257 16.41 3.19 -4.09
N MET A 258 16.40 3.16 -2.75
CA MET A 258 15.54 4.00 -1.92
C MET A 258 15.86 5.48 -2.08
N ALA A 259 17.14 5.86 -2.17
CA ALA A 259 17.54 7.25 -2.43
C ALA A 259 17.08 7.74 -3.82
N GLN A 260 17.07 6.87 -4.84
CA GLN A 260 16.52 7.22 -6.15
C GLN A 260 15.01 7.42 -6.09
N ASP A 261 14.31 6.57 -5.34
CA ASP A 261 12.87 6.71 -5.14
C ASP A 261 12.50 7.94 -4.29
N ASP A 262 13.33 8.36 -3.34
CA ASP A 262 13.15 9.63 -2.61
C ASP A 262 13.14 10.83 -3.56
N VAL A 263 14.04 10.85 -4.56
CA VAL A 263 14.07 11.89 -5.60
C VAL A 263 12.81 11.80 -6.48
N LYS A 264 12.41 10.60 -6.89
CA LYS A 264 11.19 10.37 -7.66
C LYS A 264 9.94 10.86 -6.89
N ALA A 265 9.86 10.55 -5.60
CA ALA A 265 8.79 11.00 -4.72
C ALA A 265 8.79 12.52 -4.56
N ALA A 266 9.97 13.12 -4.37
CA ALA A 266 10.11 14.57 -4.26
C ALA A 266 9.59 15.32 -5.49
N LYS A 267 9.94 14.82 -6.68
CA LYS A 267 9.43 15.33 -7.93
C LYS A 267 7.91 15.15 -8.06
N PHE A 268 7.39 13.97 -7.73
CA PHE A 268 5.95 13.67 -7.83
C PHE A 268 5.11 14.57 -6.90
N TRP A 269 5.58 14.80 -5.67
CA TRP A 269 4.87 15.60 -4.68
C TRP A 269 5.17 17.10 -4.73
N GLY A 270 6.06 17.53 -5.64
CA GLY A 270 6.40 18.95 -5.85
C GLY A 270 7.25 19.56 -4.73
N PHE A 271 8.12 18.78 -4.08
CA PHE A 271 9.02 19.31 -3.04
C PHE A 271 10.20 20.12 -3.62
N ASP A 272 10.59 19.88 -4.86
CA ASP A 272 11.77 20.51 -5.48
C ASP A 272 11.55 22.00 -5.82
N GLU A 273 10.30 22.44 -6.02
CA GLU A 273 9.98 23.83 -6.42
C GLU A 273 10.24 24.86 -5.32
N LYS A 274 10.28 24.46 -4.04
CA LYS A 274 10.55 25.39 -2.93
C LYS A 274 12.00 25.85 -2.84
N SER A 275 12.93 25.19 -3.54
CA SER A 275 14.34 25.62 -3.58
C SER A 275 14.60 26.72 -4.62
N ALA A 276 13.71 26.89 -5.61
CA ALA A 276 13.92 27.81 -6.72
C ALA A 276 13.42 29.25 -6.44
N SER A 277 12.56 29.46 -5.45
CA SER A 277 11.94 30.77 -5.20
C SER A 277 12.64 31.65 -4.16
N VAL A 278 13.79 31.24 -3.60
CA VAL A 278 14.49 31.97 -2.53
C VAL A 278 15.72 32.77 -3.04
N THR A 279 16.16 32.57 -4.29
CA THR A 279 17.45 33.14 -4.77
C THR A 279 17.30 34.36 -5.71
N THR A 280 16.21 35.11 -5.63
CA THR A 280 16.10 36.41 -6.32
C THR A 280 15.57 37.47 -5.36
N GLY A 281 16.42 37.95 -4.47
CA GLY A 281 16.13 39.08 -3.60
C GLY A 281 17.37 39.61 -2.92
N HIS A 282 17.84 40.77 -3.38
CA HIS A 282 18.83 41.68 -2.79
C HIS A 282 20.32 41.39 -3.04
N ALA A 283 20.82 41.93 -4.16
CA ALA A 283 22.16 42.51 -4.22
C ALA A 283 22.00 44.03 -4.09
N VAL A 284 22.29 44.58 -2.90
CA VAL A 284 22.55 46.02 -2.71
C VAL A 284 23.97 46.12 -2.17
N GLY A 285 24.82 46.84 -2.90
CA GLY A 285 26.26 46.86 -2.74
C GLY A 285 26.73 47.41 -1.40
N ALA A 286 27.86 46.88 -0.94
CA ALA A 286 28.65 47.44 0.15
C ALA A 286 29.96 47.97 -0.42
N THR A 287 30.09 49.30 -0.42
CA THR A 287 31.32 50.07 -0.62
C THR A 287 32.31 49.80 0.52
N VAL A 288 33.55 49.49 0.17
CA VAL A 288 34.68 49.24 1.07
C VAL A 288 35.21 50.56 1.63
N ALA A 289 35.41 50.64 2.95
CA ALA A 289 36.16 51.70 3.63
C ALA A 289 37.49 51.13 4.17
N PRO A 290 38.59 51.91 4.21
CA PRO A 290 39.93 51.40 4.53
C PRO A 290 40.25 51.42 6.04
N GLU A 291 41.11 50.49 6.46
CA GLU A 291 41.66 50.37 7.83
C GLU A 291 42.66 51.51 8.16
N PRO A 292 42.72 51.95 9.43
CA PRO A 292 43.81 52.77 9.94
C PRO A 292 44.89 51.92 10.65
N ALA A 293 46.09 52.54 10.75
CA ALA A 293 47.37 52.01 11.20
C ALA A 293 47.43 51.41 12.62
#